data_AF-A0A9C6WYD0-F1
#
_entry.id   AF-A0A9C6WYD0-F1
#
_cell.length_a   1.000
_cell.length_b   1.000
_cell.length_c   1.000
_cell.angle_alpha   90.00
_cell.angle_beta   90.00
_cell.angle_gamma   90.00
#
_symmetry.space_group_name_H-M   'P 1'
#
loop_
_entity.id
_entity.type
_entity.pdbx_description
1 polymer ?
#
loop_
_entity_poly.entity_id
_entity_poly.type
_entity_poly.pdbx_seq_one_letter_code
_entity_poly.pdbx_strand_id
1 'polypeptide(L)'
;MISTYSTLDRGTSHFRIRRNAIIAGLYTGLMSIVVAIFCGWRLVVNARQKESLQDVYWGVQVSYLANLGCQVATLFFSTILIAAVNKENAPMIVPWVIGTIAFLAMEAVGTVYSNVLRDHVNHEFDTLCKIEASFLICRGAIDCLALYAVLRVYRALRTGVRFSGPEQVEL
;
A
#
# COMPACT_ATOMS: atom_id res chain seq x y z
N MET A 1 37.46 23.86 6.75
CA MET A 1 36.80 22.94 7.69
C MET A 1 35.25 22.99 7.65
N ILE A 2 34.62 23.95 6.95
CA ILE A 2 33.14 24.05 6.85
C ILE A 2 32.57 23.18 5.70
N SER A 3 33.37 22.90 4.66
CA SER A 3 32.93 22.14 3.49
C SER A 3 32.59 20.67 3.79
N THR A 4 33.29 20.03 4.73
CA THR A 4 33.17 18.60 5.03
C THR A 4 31.90 18.24 5.80
N TYR A 5 31.38 19.16 6.64
CA TYR A 5 30.12 18.95 7.34
C TYR A 5 28.92 18.97 6.39
N SER A 6 28.95 19.85 5.38
CA SER A 6 27.87 19.95 4.39
C SER A 6 27.75 18.74 3.48
N THR A 7 28.85 18.05 3.18
CA THR A 7 28.86 16.84 2.35
C THR A 7 28.48 15.60 3.15
N LEU A 8 28.89 15.51 4.42
CA LEU A 8 28.51 14.41 5.32
C LEU A 8 27.00 14.42 5.63
N ASP A 9 26.43 15.60 5.88
CA ASP A 9 24.99 15.76 6.18
C ASP A 9 24.11 15.50 4.93
N ARG A 10 24.60 15.87 3.74
CA ARG A 10 23.95 15.49 2.47
C ARG A 10 23.99 13.97 2.25
N GLY A 11 25.14 13.31 2.47
CA GLY A 11 25.27 11.86 2.33
C GLY A 11 24.35 11.06 3.26
N THR A 12 24.26 11.45 4.54
CA THR A 12 23.35 10.79 5.51
C THR A 12 21.88 11.04 5.17
N SER A 13 21.52 12.24 4.71
CA SER A 13 20.15 12.55 4.29
C SER A 13 19.71 11.71 3.08
N HIS A 14 20.60 11.56 2.08
CA HIS A 14 20.38 10.79 0.86
C HIS A 14 20.17 9.30 1.15
N PHE A 15 21.03 8.72 2.00
CA PHE A 15 20.88 7.34 2.45
C PHE A 15 19.56 7.11 3.20
N ARG A 16 19.18 8.03 4.11
CA ARG A 16 17.91 7.96 4.85
C ARG A 16 16.70 8.05 3.92
N ILE A 17 16.73 8.92 2.91
CA ILE A 17 15.64 9.10 1.94
C ILE A 17 15.42 7.81 1.15
N ARG A 18 16.47 7.19 0.60
CA ARG A 18 16.39 5.91 -0.11
C ARG A 18 15.90 4.79 0.80
N ARG A 19 16.47 4.66 2.00
CA ARG A 19 16.07 3.63 2.98
C ARG A 19 14.60 3.72 3.35
N ASN A 20 14.09 4.94 3.56
CA ASN A 20 12.69 5.15 3.92
C ASN A 20 11.73 4.69 2.81
N ALA A 21 12.08 4.87 1.53
CA ALA A 21 11.24 4.37 0.43
C ALA A 21 11.28 2.84 0.28
N ILE A 22 12.43 2.21 0.56
CA ILE A 22 12.52 0.74 0.61
C ILE A 22 11.65 0.20 1.75
N ILE A 23 11.72 0.81 2.93
CA ILE A 23 10.87 0.45 4.07
C ILE A 23 9.40 0.64 3.72
N ALA A 24 9.02 1.74 3.05
CA ALA A 24 7.67 1.98 2.58
C ALA A 24 7.18 0.88 1.61
N GLY A 25 8.01 0.48 0.65
CA GLY A 25 7.71 -0.63 -0.25
C GLY A 25 7.50 -1.96 0.48
N LEU A 26 8.42 -2.31 1.38
CA LEU A 26 8.32 -3.53 2.20
C LEU A 26 7.08 -3.53 3.09
N TYR A 27 6.81 -2.42 3.78
CA TYR A 27 5.60 -2.22 4.57
C TYR A 27 4.33 -2.46 3.74
N THR A 28 4.25 -1.82 2.57
CA THR A 28 3.09 -1.92 1.68
C THR A 28 2.86 -3.37 1.23
N GLY A 29 3.94 -4.08 0.88
CA GLY A 29 3.87 -5.49 0.50
C GLY A 29 3.44 -6.41 1.65
N LEU A 30 3.99 -6.20 2.85
CA LEU A 30 3.63 -6.99 4.03
C LEU A 30 2.18 -6.75 4.47
N MET A 31 1.74 -5.49 4.52
CA MET A 31 0.35 -5.17 4.83
C MET A 31 -0.61 -5.74 3.80
N SER A 32 -0.21 -5.75 2.53
CA SER A 32 -1.00 -6.38 1.48
C SER A 32 -1.22 -7.88 1.72
N ILE A 33 -0.21 -8.60 2.22
CA ILE A 33 -0.35 -10.02 2.58
C ILE A 33 -1.31 -10.20 3.75
N VAL A 34 -1.17 -9.37 4.79
CA VAL A 34 -2.05 -9.42 5.97
C VAL A 34 -3.52 -9.22 5.57
N VAL A 35 -3.79 -8.22 4.74
CA VAL A 35 -5.16 -7.94 4.28
C VAL A 35 -5.69 -8.99 3.32
N ALA A 36 -4.84 -9.56 2.47
CA ALA A 36 -5.22 -10.67 1.60
C ALA A 36 -5.66 -11.89 2.42
N ILE A 37 -4.92 -12.24 3.48
CA ILE A 37 -5.28 -13.33 4.40
C ILE A 37 -6.60 -13.02 5.10
N PHE A 38 -6.77 -11.79 5.60
CA PHE A 38 -8.00 -11.38 6.26
C PHE A 38 -9.22 -11.45 5.32
N CYS A 39 -9.10 -10.94 4.08
CA CYS A 39 -10.14 -11.04 3.07
C CYS A 39 -10.44 -12.50 2.71
N GLY A 40 -9.40 -13.33 2.55
CA GLY A 40 -9.54 -14.76 2.29
C GLY A 40 -10.28 -15.50 3.41
N TRP A 41 -9.96 -15.21 4.67
CA TRP A 41 -10.68 -15.75 5.81
C TRP A 41 -12.16 -15.33 5.81
N ARG A 42 -12.45 -14.06 5.51
CA ARG A 42 -13.83 -13.55 5.41
C ARG A 42 -14.64 -14.23 4.31
N LEU A 43 -14.05 -14.47 3.14
CA LEU A 43 -14.71 -15.23 2.08
C LEU A 43 -15.16 -16.62 2.58
N VAL A 44 -14.28 -17.33 3.29
CA VAL A 44 -14.57 -18.67 3.85
C VAL A 44 -15.64 -18.63 4.94
N VAL A 45 -15.55 -17.68 5.87
CA VAL A 45 -16.55 -17.54 6.95
C VAL A 45 -17.92 -17.19 6.38
N ASN A 46 -17.98 -16.23 5.45
CA ASN A 46 -19.23 -15.83 4.80
C ASN A 46 -19.81 -17.00 3.97
N ALA A 47 -18.97 -17.85 3.37
CA ALA A 47 -19.43 -19.04 2.63
C ALA A 47 -20.12 -20.06 3.54
N ARG A 48 -19.70 -20.17 4.81
CA ARG A 48 -20.37 -21.01 5.83
C ARG A 48 -21.67 -20.40 6.35
N GLN A 49 -21.86 -19.09 6.17
CA GLN A 49 -23.03 -18.32 6.61
C GLN A 49 -23.94 -17.93 5.43
N LYS A 50 -23.91 -18.70 4.34
CA LYS A 50 -24.67 -18.38 3.12
C LYS A 50 -26.17 -18.22 3.38
N GLU A 51 -26.74 -19.05 4.25
CA GLU A 51 -28.16 -19.00 4.58
C GLU A 51 -28.57 -17.73 5.34
N SER A 52 -27.67 -17.14 6.14
CA SER A 52 -27.98 -15.91 6.87
C SER A 52 -27.83 -14.66 6.01
N LEU A 53 -26.97 -14.68 4.99
CA LEU A 53 -26.77 -13.53 4.08
C LEU A 53 -27.78 -13.48 2.91
N GLN A 54 -28.47 -14.59 2.62
CA GLN A 54 -29.51 -14.69 1.58
C GLN A 54 -29.12 -13.98 0.26
N ASP A 55 -29.93 -13.01 -0.20
CA ASP A 55 -29.77 -12.31 -1.49
C ASP A 55 -28.52 -11.41 -1.54
N VAL A 56 -27.99 -11.03 -0.38
CA VAL A 56 -26.85 -10.12 -0.25
C VAL A 56 -25.51 -10.85 -0.34
N TYR A 57 -25.52 -12.18 -0.22
CA TYR A 57 -24.33 -13.04 -0.22
C TYR A 57 -23.37 -12.73 -1.38
N TRP A 58 -23.88 -12.67 -2.61
CA TRP A 58 -23.05 -12.46 -3.79
C TRP A 58 -22.42 -11.07 -3.84
N GLY A 59 -23.13 -10.05 -3.37
CA GLY A 59 -22.59 -8.70 -3.26
C GLY A 59 -21.40 -8.63 -2.29
N VAL A 60 -21.53 -9.30 -1.14
CA VAL A 60 -20.47 -9.38 -0.13
C VAL A 60 -19.28 -10.21 -0.65
N GLN A 61 -19.51 -11.33 -1.33
CA GLN A 61 -18.42 -12.14 -1.88
C GLN A 61 -17.61 -11.38 -2.94
N VAL A 62 -18.29 -10.67 -3.85
CA VAL A 62 -17.62 -9.89 -4.90
C VAL A 62 -16.78 -8.75 -4.31
N SER A 63 -17.22 -8.09 -3.24
CA SER A 63 -16.45 -7.03 -2.61
C SER A 63 -15.16 -7.53 -1.95
N TYR A 64 -15.21 -8.66 -1.24
CA TYR A 64 -13.98 -9.25 -0.68
C TYR A 64 -13.06 -9.83 -1.76
N LEU A 65 -13.62 -10.35 -2.86
CA LEU A 65 -12.82 -10.80 -4.01
C LEU A 65 -12.12 -9.63 -4.72
N ALA A 66 -12.81 -8.50 -4.89
CA ALA A 66 -12.23 -7.28 -5.44
C ALA A 66 -11.10 -6.76 -4.54
N ASN A 67 -11.30 -6.72 -3.22
CA ASN A 67 -10.27 -6.34 -2.26
C ASN A 67 -9.07 -7.29 -2.30
N LEU A 68 -9.30 -8.59 -2.42
CA LEU A 68 -8.24 -9.59 -2.57
C LEU A 68 -7.42 -9.34 -3.84
N GLY A 69 -8.08 -9.07 -4.97
CA GLY A 69 -7.43 -8.70 -6.23
C GLY A 69 -6.58 -7.42 -6.09
N CYS A 70 -7.11 -6.41 -5.38
CA CYS A 70 -6.36 -5.18 -5.07
C CYS A 70 -5.09 -5.47 -4.27
N GLN A 71 -5.13 -6.40 -3.31
CA GLN A 71 -3.93 -6.79 -2.56
C GLN A 71 -2.92 -7.52 -3.45
N VAL A 72 -3.33 -8.42 -4.34
CA VAL A 72 -2.39 -9.07 -5.27
C VAL A 72 -1.71 -8.04 -6.18
N ALA A 73 -2.47 -7.08 -6.70
CA ALA A 73 -1.91 -6.00 -7.51
C ALA A 73 -0.98 -5.09 -6.69
N THR A 74 -1.35 -4.74 -5.46
CA THR A 74 -0.54 -3.91 -4.55
C THR A 74 0.79 -4.59 -4.22
N LEU A 75 0.78 -5.91 -4.00
CA LEU A 75 2.00 -6.70 -3.81
C LEU A 75 2.91 -6.63 -5.04
N PHE A 76 2.34 -6.80 -6.24
CA PHE A 76 3.09 -6.67 -7.49
C PHE A 76 3.73 -5.27 -7.64
N PHE A 77 2.96 -4.20 -7.45
CA PHE A 77 3.50 -2.85 -7.54
C PHE A 77 4.55 -2.57 -6.46
N SER A 78 4.41 -3.12 -5.25
CA SER A 78 5.42 -2.98 -4.19
C SER A 78 6.78 -3.53 -4.63
N THR A 79 6.81 -4.68 -5.32
CA THR A 79 8.07 -5.20 -5.89
C THR A 79 8.66 -4.29 -6.96
N ILE A 80 7.81 -3.68 -7.81
CA ILE A 80 8.22 -2.69 -8.80
C ILE A 80 8.84 -1.46 -8.12
N LEU A 81 8.25 -0.96 -7.03
CA LEU A 81 8.80 0.17 -6.28
C LEU A 81 10.20 -0.13 -5.75
N ILE A 82 10.38 -1.29 -5.12
CA ILE A 82 11.70 -1.69 -4.58
C ILE A 82 12.74 -1.77 -5.71
N ALA A 83 12.36 -2.36 -6.85
CA ALA A 83 13.22 -2.41 -8.04
C ALA A 83 13.51 -1.00 -8.61
N ALA A 84 12.51 -0.11 -8.65
CA ALA A 84 12.61 1.25 -9.15
C ALA A 84 13.55 2.11 -8.30
N VAL A 85 13.46 1.99 -6.97
CA VAL A 85 14.34 2.69 -6.03
C VAL A 85 15.77 2.19 -6.15
N ASN A 86 15.97 0.88 -6.33
CA ASN A 86 17.30 0.29 -6.50
C ASN A 86 17.95 0.63 -7.85
N LYS A 87 17.17 0.70 -8.93
CA LYS A 87 17.62 1.12 -10.26
C LYS A 87 17.65 2.64 -10.44
N GLU A 88 17.25 3.40 -9.41
CA GLU A 88 17.12 4.86 -9.45
C GLU A 88 16.27 5.37 -10.63
N ASN A 89 15.27 4.58 -11.02
CA ASN A 89 14.44 4.84 -12.19
C ASN A 89 13.14 5.54 -11.77
N ALA A 90 13.11 6.87 -11.84
CA ALA A 90 11.95 7.67 -11.46
C ALA A 90 10.64 7.30 -12.20
N PRO A 91 10.63 7.08 -13.54
CA PRO A 91 9.45 6.59 -14.24
C PRO A 91 8.82 5.34 -13.64
N MET A 92 9.62 4.38 -13.15
CA MET A 92 9.10 3.13 -12.57
C MET A 92 8.49 3.31 -11.18
N ILE A 93 8.67 4.46 -10.52
CA ILE A 93 8.01 4.78 -9.23
C ILE A 93 6.55 5.21 -9.45
N VAL A 94 6.25 5.83 -10.60
CA VAL A 94 4.91 6.41 -10.88
C VAL A 94 3.79 5.37 -10.85
N PRO A 95 3.93 4.17 -11.45
CA PRO A 95 2.89 3.15 -11.39
C PRO A 95 2.57 2.71 -9.96
N TRP A 96 3.56 2.68 -9.05
CA TRP A 96 3.31 2.36 -7.66
C TRP A 96 2.49 3.46 -6.97
N VAL A 97 2.84 4.74 -7.17
CA VAL A 97 2.10 5.86 -6.55
C VAL A 97 0.63 5.87 -6.99
N ILE A 98 0.38 5.76 -8.29
CA ILE A 98 -0.98 5.75 -8.83
C ILE A 98 -1.73 4.48 -8.39
N GLY A 99 -1.06 3.32 -8.47
CA GLY A 99 -1.62 2.04 -8.05
C GLY A 99 -2.01 2.03 -6.58
N THR A 100 -1.13 2.45 -5.67
CA THR A 100 -1.40 2.49 -4.23
C THR A 100 -2.62 3.37 -3.91
N ILE A 101 -2.75 4.55 -4.53
CA ILE A 101 -3.91 5.42 -4.32
C ILE A 101 -5.19 4.75 -4.83
N ALA A 102 -5.15 4.20 -6.06
CA ALA A 102 -6.30 3.56 -6.67
C ALA A 102 -6.76 2.32 -5.89
N PHE A 103 -5.84 1.45 -5.49
CA PHE A 103 -6.16 0.23 -4.74
C PHE A 103 -6.56 0.51 -3.30
N LEU A 104 -5.99 1.52 -2.64
CA LEU A 104 -6.47 1.96 -1.32
C LEU A 104 -7.91 2.49 -1.39
N ALA A 105 -8.23 3.27 -2.44
CA ALA A 105 -9.59 3.74 -2.66
C ALA A 105 -10.55 2.57 -2.95
N MET A 106 -10.16 1.62 -3.80
CA MET A 106 -10.96 0.43 -4.08
C MET A 106 -11.15 -0.45 -2.84
N GLU A 107 -10.12 -0.63 -2.01
CA GLU A 107 -10.20 -1.36 -0.74
C GLU A 107 -11.19 -0.69 0.21
N ALA A 108 -11.18 0.64 0.27
CA ALA A 108 -12.12 1.40 1.07
C ALA A 108 -13.56 1.22 0.58
N VAL A 109 -13.78 1.34 -0.73
CA VAL A 109 -15.09 1.12 -1.34
C VAL A 109 -15.59 -0.30 -1.10
N GLY A 110 -14.76 -1.32 -1.34
CA GLY A 110 -15.14 -2.72 -1.12
C GLY A 110 -15.46 -3.02 0.34
N THR A 111 -14.70 -2.45 1.28
CA THR A 111 -14.95 -2.61 2.71
C THR A 111 -16.27 -1.96 3.11
N VAL A 112 -16.48 -0.68 2.77
CA VAL A 112 -17.72 0.05 3.09
C VAL A 112 -18.93 -0.60 2.43
N TYR A 113 -18.82 -1.01 1.16
CA TYR A 113 -19.90 -1.69 0.45
C TYR A 113 -20.29 -3.00 1.11
N SER A 114 -19.30 -3.84 1.46
CA SER A 114 -19.55 -5.10 2.17
C SER A 114 -20.20 -4.89 3.54
N ASN A 115 -19.86 -3.78 4.19
CA ASN A 115 -20.37 -3.41 5.51
C ASN A 115 -21.82 -2.93 5.43
N VAL A 116 -22.15 -2.03 4.49
CA VAL A 116 -23.53 -1.57 4.24
C VAL A 116 -24.46 -2.73 3.91
N LEU A 117 -23.98 -3.65 3.08
CA LEU A 117 -24.73 -4.84 2.71
C LEU A 117 -25.03 -5.75 3.91
N ARG A 118 -24.05 -5.94 4.81
CA ARG A 118 -24.29 -6.74 6.02
C ARG A 118 -25.14 -6.03 7.06
N ASP A 119 -25.01 -4.71 7.17
CA ASP A 119 -25.84 -3.89 8.06
C ASP A 119 -27.33 -3.95 7.64
N HIS A 120 -27.60 -4.01 6.34
CA HIS A 120 -28.95 -4.20 5.81
C HIS A 120 -29.59 -5.52 6.28
N VAL A 121 -28.80 -6.59 6.44
CA VAL A 121 -29.28 -7.93 6.82
C VAL A 121 -29.32 -8.10 8.35
N ASN A 122 -28.29 -7.64 9.05
CA ASN A 122 -28.16 -7.84 10.49
C ASN A 122 -28.93 -6.79 11.32
N HIS A 123 -29.42 -5.71 10.69
CA HIS A 123 -30.10 -4.57 11.32
C HIS A 123 -29.31 -3.85 12.44
N GLU A 124 -28.06 -4.25 12.67
CA GLU A 124 -27.13 -3.67 13.63
C GLU A 124 -25.70 -3.65 13.07
N PHE A 125 -24.97 -2.61 13.48
CA PHE A 125 -23.58 -2.42 13.08
C PHE A 125 -22.66 -3.29 13.93
N ASP A 126 -22.43 -4.51 13.43
CA ASP A 126 -21.62 -5.54 14.07
C ASP A 126 -20.25 -5.04 14.54
N THR A 127 -19.77 -5.55 15.67
CA THR A 127 -18.44 -5.19 16.24
C THR A 127 -17.32 -5.41 15.23
N LEU A 128 -17.44 -6.46 14.42
CA LEU A 128 -16.45 -6.80 13.40
C LEU A 128 -16.41 -5.79 12.24
N CYS A 129 -17.57 -5.23 11.87
CA CYS A 129 -17.69 -4.15 10.89
C CYS A 129 -16.95 -2.88 11.37
N LYS A 130 -17.08 -2.53 12.65
CA LYS A 130 -16.35 -1.41 13.28
C LYS A 130 -14.84 -1.63 13.27
N ILE A 131 -14.39 -2.86 13.52
CA ILE A 131 -12.97 -3.22 13.49
C ILE A 131 -12.42 -3.10 12.06
N GLU A 132 -13.13 -3.60 11.06
CA GLU A 132 -12.72 -3.50 9.64
C GLU A 132 -12.59 -2.04 9.20
N ALA A 133 -13.57 -1.19 9.54
CA ALA A 133 -13.52 0.24 9.23
C ALA A 133 -12.37 0.95 9.97
N SER A 134 -12.16 0.65 11.24
CA SER A 134 -11.08 1.25 12.04
C SER A 134 -9.70 0.85 11.51
N PHE A 135 -9.53 -0.42 11.16
CA PHE A 135 -8.30 -0.94 10.56
C PHE A 135 -7.99 -0.24 9.24
N LEU A 136 -8.99 -0.05 8.37
CA LEU A 136 -8.85 0.66 7.11
C LEU A 136 -8.40 2.12 7.31
N ILE A 137 -8.99 2.84 8.28
CA ILE A 137 -8.63 4.24 8.57
C ILE A 137 -7.17 4.33 9.07
N CYS A 138 -6.81 3.48 10.04
CA CYS A 138 -5.44 3.44 10.57
C CYS A 138 -4.42 3.10 9.48
N ARG A 139 -4.73 2.10 8.65
CA ARG A 139 -3.89 1.72 7.51
C ARG A 139 -3.76 2.88 6.51
N GLY A 140 -4.86 3.52 6.13
CA GLY A 140 -4.84 4.65 5.20
C GLY A 140 -3.95 5.81 5.68
N ALA A 141 -3.93 6.07 6.99
CA ALA A 141 -3.02 7.08 7.55
C ALA A 141 -1.53 6.71 7.39
N ILE A 142 -1.18 5.43 7.59
CA ILE A 142 0.20 4.95 7.43
C ILE A 142 0.57 4.89 5.93
N ASP A 143 -0.35 4.49 5.06
CA ASP A 143 -0.15 4.50 3.60
C ASP A 143 0.11 5.92 3.07
N CYS A 144 -0.53 6.94 3.64
CA CYS A 144 -0.21 8.35 3.36
C CYS A 144 1.23 8.72 3.76
N LEU A 145 1.74 8.22 4.90
CA LEU A 145 3.13 8.43 5.31
C LEU A 145 4.11 7.70 4.36
N ALA A 146 3.74 6.49 3.91
CA ALA A 146 4.51 5.72 2.94
C ALA A 146 4.58 6.45 1.58
N LEU A 147 3.45 6.94 1.08
CA LEU A 147 3.36 7.77 -0.12
C LEU A 147 4.25 9.01 -0.01
N TYR A 148 4.19 9.72 1.12
CA TYR A 148 5.04 10.89 1.37
C TYR A 148 6.53 10.52 1.28
N ALA A 149 6.96 9.43 1.92
CA ALA A 149 8.35 8.98 1.88
C ALA A 149 8.82 8.68 0.44
N VAL A 150 8.00 8.00 -0.36
CA VAL A 150 8.29 7.64 -1.75
C VAL A 150 8.32 8.87 -2.66
N LEU A 151 7.38 9.82 -2.48
CA LEU A 151 7.35 11.06 -3.26
C LEU A 151 8.63 11.91 -3.07
N ARG A 152 9.26 11.86 -1.89
CA ARG A 152 10.55 12.55 -1.69
C ARG A 152 11.66 11.92 -2.53
N VAL A 153 11.73 10.59 -2.62
CA VAL A 153 12.70 9.90 -3.50
C VAL A 153 12.41 10.23 -4.96
N TYR A 154 11.15 10.17 -5.38
CA TYR A 154 10.75 10.51 -6.74
C TYR A 154 11.18 11.93 -7.12
N ARG A 155 10.93 12.92 -6.25
CA ARG A 155 11.36 14.31 -6.47
C ARG A 155 12.88 14.42 -6.57
N ALA A 156 13.62 13.77 -5.67
CA ALA A 156 15.08 13.78 -5.68
C ALA A 156 15.65 13.19 -6.99
N LEU A 157 15.13 12.05 -7.44
CA LEU A 157 15.53 11.43 -8.71
C LEU A 157 15.18 12.31 -9.92
N ARG A 158 14.02 12.98 -9.90
CA ARG A 158 13.62 13.92 -10.97
C ARG A 158 14.50 15.16 -11.03
N THR A 159 15.07 15.59 -9.91
CA THR A 159 16.07 16.68 -9.87
C THR A 159 17.49 16.23 -10.25
N GLY A 160 17.68 14.97 -10.63
CA GLY A 160 18.97 14.43 -11.07
C GLY A 160 19.88 13.94 -9.93
N VAL A 161 19.37 13.82 -8.70
CA VAL A 161 20.14 13.27 -7.58
C VAL A 161 20.27 11.76 -7.77
N ARG A 162 21.50 11.29 -7.96
CA ARG A 162 21.86 9.86 -7.90
C ARG A 162 22.26 9.50 -6.46
N PHE A 163 21.83 8.35 -5.97
CA PHE A 163 22.15 7.86 -4.62
C PHE A 163 23.32 6.85 -4.64
N SER A 164 23.58 6.23 -5.78
CA SER A 164 24.83 5.58 -6.11
C SER A 164 25.93 6.64 -6.29
N GLY A 165 27.12 6.40 -5.74
CA GLY A 165 28.29 7.28 -5.91
C GLY A 165 28.62 7.49 -7.40
N PRO A 166 29.51 8.44 -7.74
CA PRO A 166 29.88 8.69 -9.14
C PRO A 166 30.31 7.37 -9.78
N GLU A 167 29.63 6.97 -10.87
CA GLU A 167 30.06 5.83 -11.67
C GLU A 167 31.53 6.04 -12.02
N GLN A 168 32.37 5.06 -11.66
CA GLN A 168 33.75 5.06 -12.13
C GLN A 168 33.67 4.95 -13.65
N VAL A 169 33.97 6.05 -14.34
CA VAL A 169 34.18 6.05 -15.78
C VAL A 169 35.41 5.19 -16.00
N GLU A 170 35.22 3.93 -16.40
CA GLU A 170 36.29 3.10 -16.94
C GLU A 170 36.76 3.79 -18.24
N LEU A 171 37.90 4.46 -18.15
CA LEU A 171 38.66 5.04 -19.28
C LEU A 171 39.45 3.96 -20.00
#